data_AF-A0A2V8BJF0-F1
#
_entry.id   AF-A0A2V8BJF0-F1
#
_cell.length_a   1.000
_cell.length_b   1.000
_cell.length_c   1.000
_cell.angle_alpha   90.00
_cell.angle_beta   90.00
_cell.angle_gamma   90.00
#
_symmetry.space_group_name_H-M   'P 1'
#
loop_
_entity.id
_entity.type
_entity.pdbx_description
1 polymer ?
#
loop_
_entity_poly.entity_id
_entity_poly.type
_entity_poly.pdbx_seq_one_letter_code
_entity_poly.pdbx_strand_id
1 'polypeptide(L)'
;MTIDAVEGKNLAATIKAVAGASRRDVWSWNDPTRTFDVSFDLTGSDPASLRPGLTTKVRVTGAPIKAARYLPRQALFEQDGKPVVFVRQGRSFEPREVTLSDRTETHIIVTNLPVGTEVALRNPLAEEQKGTGSAGPVQPRAGS
;
A
#
# COMPACT_ATOMS: atom_id res chain seq x y z
N MET A 1 -4.63 18.92 10.20
CA MET A 1 -3.67 18.76 11.32
C MET A 1 -4.48 18.63 12.60
N THR A 2 -4.11 17.74 13.51
CA THR A 2 -4.87 17.50 14.75
C THR A 2 -3.91 17.58 15.93
N ILE A 3 -4.22 18.44 16.89
CA ILE A 3 -3.37 18.71 18.06
C ILE A 3 -4.02 18.04 19.26
N ASP A 4 -3.27 17.22 19.99
CA ASP A 4 -3.81 16.37 21.05
C ASP A 4 -4.47 17.20 22.18
N ALA A 5 -3.90 18.38 22.48
CA ALA A 5 -4.40 19.27 23.53
C ALA A 5 -5.49 20.27 23.10
N VAL A 6 -5.84 20.34 21.81
CA VAL A 6 -6.87 21.27 21.31
C VAL A 6 -8.04 20.49 20.74
N GLU A 7 -9.07 20.33 21.57
CA GLU A 7 -10.45 19.92 21.29
C GLU A 7 -10.71 19.29 19.89
N GLY A 8 -10.10 18.14 19.58
CA GLY A 8 -10.41 17.26 18.44
C GLY A 8 -10.53 17.88 17.04
N LYS A 9 -10.23 19.17 16.86
CA LYS A 9 -10.56 19.96 15.68
C LYS A 9 -9.47 19.78 14.63
N ASN A 10 -9.90 19.51 13.40
CA ASN A 10 -8.99 19.47 12.26
C ASN A 10 -8.64 20.89 11.85
N LEU A 11 -7.41 21.29 12.11
CA LEU A 11 -6.86 22.58 11.69
C LEU A 11 -6.33 22.47 10.26
N ALA A 12 -6.72 23.42 9.41
CA ALA A 12 -6.14 23.59 8.09
C ALA A 12 -4.71 24.15 8.23
N ALA A 13 -3.78 23.59 7.47
CA ALA A 13 -2.39 24.01 7.46
C ALA A 13 -1.83 23.95 6.05
N THR A 14 -0.98 24.90 5.68
CA THR A 14 -0.25 24.91 4.41
C THR A 14 1.24 24.68 4.68
N ILE A 15 1.93 24.00 3.76
CA ILE A 15 3.38 23.82 3.87
C ILE A 15 4.04 25.16 3.52
N LYS A 16 4.81 25.70 4.47
CA LYS A 16 5.56 26.95 4.28
C LYS A 16 6.94 26.67 3.69
N ALA A 17 7.63 25.68 4.24
CA ALA A 17 8.98 25.33 3.83
C ALA A 17 9.29 23.86 4.16
N VAL A 18 10.11 23.24 3.31
CA VAL A 18 10.76 21.96 3.54
C VAL A 18 12.26 22.22 3.53
N ALA A 19 12.99 21.79 4.57
CA ALA A 19 14.43 21.96 4.63
C ALA A 19 15.11 21.20 3.49
N GLY A 20 16.10 21.82 2.85
CA GLY A 20 16.84 21.22 1.72
C GLY A 20 17.80 20.11 2.13
N ALA A 21 18.11 19.98 3.43
CA ALA A 21 18.95 18.94 3.97
C ALA A 21 18.18 18.12 5.01
N SER A 22 18.42 16.81 5.00
CA SER A 22 17.90 15.93 6.05
C SER A 22 18.63 16.21 7.36
N ARG A 23 17.91 16.29 8.47
CA ARG A 23 18.53 16.20 9.80
C ARG A 23 19.25 14.88 9.91
N ARG A 24 20.54 14.91 10.26
CA ARG A 24 21.27 13.74 10.71
C ARG A 24 21.11 13.68 12.21
N ASP A 25 20.41 12.68 12.70
CA ASP A 25 20.35 12.42 14.13
C ASP A 25 21.64 11.72 14.56
N VAL A 26 22.49 12.41 15.33
CA VAL A 26 23.86 11.96 15.69
C VAL A 26 23.84 10.75 16.62
N TRP A 27 22.70 10.47 17.27
CA TRP A 27 22.50 9.30 18.11
C TRP A 27 21.90 8.09 17.36
N SER A 28 21.45 8.27 16.12
CA SER A 28 20.78 7.23 15.33
C SER A 28 21.73 6.60 14.31
N TRP A 29 22.82 5.99 14.79
CA TRP A 29 23.92 5.42 13.99
C TRP A 29 23.50 4.35 12.97
N ASN A 30 22.26 3.84 13.04
CA ASN A 30 21.76 2.76 12.19
C ASN A 30 20.34 2.99 11.64
N ASP A 31 19.83 4.24 11.67
CA ASP A 31 18.54 4.55 11.06
C ASP A 31 18.73 5.09 9.63
N PRO A 32 18.35 4.32 8.58
CA PRO A 32 18.46 4.78 7.20
C PRO A 32 17.42 5.85 6.85
N THR A 33 16.48 6.17 7.73
CA THR A 33 15.42 7.15 7.46
C THR A 33 15.99 8.57 7.44
N ARG A 34 15.68 9.28 6.34
CA ARG A 34 16.03 10.69 6.20
C ARG A 34 14.87 11.55 6.69
N THR A 35 15.06 12.18 7.83
CA THR A 35 14.10 13.15 8.37
C THR A 35 14.37 14.54 7.82
N PHE A 36 13.32 15.20 7.33
CA PHE A 36 13.38 16.58 6.84
C PHE A 36 12.49 17.47 7.70
N ASP A 37 12.96 18.69 7.95
CA ASP A 37 12.17 19.66 8.69
C ASP A 37 11.15 20.29 7.79
N VAL A 38 9.89 20.25 8.22
CA VAL A 38 8.78 20.88 7.51
C VAL A 38 8.12 21.86 8.44
N SER A 39 8.04 23.12 8.00
CA SER A 39 7.29 24.17 8.69
C SER A 39 5.93 24.34 8.03
N PHE A 40 4.88 24.40 8.83
CA PHE A 40 3.50 24.56 8.39
C PHE A 40 2.93 25.87 8.91
N ASP A 41 2.23 26.63 8.07
CA ASP A 41 1.44 27.78 8.49
C ASP A 41 0.01 27.31 8.79
N LEU A 42 -0.44 27.51 10.02
CA LEU A 42 -1.78 27.15 10.47
C LEU A 42 -2.78 28.24 10.08
N THR A 43 -3.88 27.86 9.44
CA THR A 43 -4.96 28.79 9.05
C THR A 43 -6.15 28.62 9.98
N GLY A 44 -6.63 29.71 10.58
CA GLY A 44 -7.89 29.74 11.34
C GLY A 44 -7.83 29.16 12.76
N SER A 45 -6.65 29.17 13.41
CA SER A 45 -6.52 28.83 14.84
C SER A 45 -6.18 30.06 15.65
N ASP A 46 -6.72 30.15 16.87
CA ASP A 46 -6.37 31.20 17.83
C ASP A 46 -4.97 30.90 18.41
N PRO A 47 -3.94 31.73 18.17
CA PRO A 47 -2.59 31.52 18.70
C PRO A 47 -2.55 31.37 20.22
N ALA A 48 -3.49 31.96 20.96
CA ALA A 48 -3.55 31.85 22.42
C ALA A 48 -3.90 30.44 22.91
N SER A 49 -4.55 29.63 22.07
CA SER A 49 -4.91 28.24 22.37
C SER A 49 -3.79 27.23 22.10
N LEU A 50 -2.74 27.65 21.37
CA LEU A 50 -1.64 26.79 20.94
C LEU A 50 -0.41 26.97 21.82
N ARG A 51 -0.16 26.01 22.72
CA ARG A 51 1.05 26.02 23.54
C ARG A 51 2.23 25.38 22.79
N PRO A 52 3.45 25.94 22.87
CA PRO A 52 4.64 25.27 22.38
C PRO A 52 4.85 23.90 23.06
N GLY A 53 5.39 22.93 22.32
CA GLY A 53 5.68 21.58 22.85
C GLY A 53 4.53 20.58 22.73
N LEU A 54 3.40 20.96 22.14
CA LEU A 54 2.27 20.05 21.93
C LEU A 54 2.53 19.02 20.82
N THR A 55 2.25 17.76 21.11
CA THR A 55 2.26 16.70 20.09
C THR A 55 1.12 16.88 19.11
N THR A 56 1.44 16.77 17.83
CA THR A 56 0.50 16.99 16.73
C THR A 56 0.61 15.87 15.71
N LYS A 57 -0.55 15.43 15.22
CA LYS A 57 -0.65 14.56 14.04
C LYS A 57 -0.87 15.41 12.79
N VAL A 58 0.04 15.30 11.83
CA VAL A 58 -0.06 15.96 10.53
C VAL A 58 -0.42 14.91 9.48
N ARG A 59 -1.48 15.17 8.71
CA ARG A 59 -1.82 14.40 7.52
C ARG A 59 -1.51 15.26 6.30
N VAL A 60 -0.55 14.84 5.50
CA VAL A 60 -0.20 15.48 4.23
C VAL A 60 -0.90 14.71 3.11
N THR A 61 -1.74 15.39 2.35
CA THR A 61 -2.45 14.79 1.20
C THR A 61 -1.75 15.24 -0.08
N GLY A 62 -1.26 14.28 -0.87
CA GLY A 62 -0.68 14.54 -2.18
C GLY A 62 -1.73 14.88 -3.25
N ALA A 63 -1.26 15.19 -4.47
CA ALA A 63 -2.16 15.41 -5.59
C ALA A 63 -2.95 14.13 -5.93
N PRO A 64 -4.27 14.22 -6.20
CA PRO A 64 -5.05 13.06 -6.59
C PRO A 64 -4.63 12.58 -7.99
N ILE A 65 -4.46 11.27 -8.15
CA ILE A 65 -4.18 10.65 -9.45
C ILE A 65 -5.51 10.47 -10.17
N LYS A 66 -5.77 11.30 -11.20
CA LYS A 66 -7.02 11.27 -11.97
C LYS A 66 -7.04 10.09 -12.94
N ALA A 67 -8.23 9.52 -13.15
CA ALA A 67 -8.46 8.42 -14.08
C ALA A 67 -7.56 7.18 -13.86
N ALA A 68 -7.12 6.95 -12.62
CA ALA A 68 -6.30 5.80 -12.26
C ALA A 68 -7.10 4.50 -12.32
N ARG A 69 -6.52 3.48 -12.95
CA ARG A 69 -6.99 2.09 -12.84
C ARG A 69 -6.22 1.44 -11.72
N TYR A 70 -6.89 1.16 -10.61
CA TYR A 70 -6.25 0.64 -9.43
C TYR A 70 -6.78 -0.74 -9.04
N LEU A 71 -5.90 -1.53 -8.43
CA LEU A 71 -6.22 -2.82 -7.84
C LEU A 71 -5.79 -2.81 -6.36
N PRO A 72 -6.42 -3.63 -5.50
CA PRO A 72 -5.88 -3.91 -4.18
C PRO A 72 -4.45 -4.44 -4.30
N ARG A 73 -3.54 -4.01 -3.42
CA ARG A 73 -2.14 -4.46 -3.45
C ARG A 73 -2.00 -5.99 -3.36
N GLN A 74 -2.96 -6.66 -2.73
CA GLN A 74 -3.00 -8.12 -2.58
C GLN A 74 -3.17 -8.87 -3.92
N ALA A 75 -3.64 -8.21 -4.97
CA ALA A 75 -3.80 -8.79 -6.30
C ALA A 75 -2.48 -8.83 -7.10
N LEU A 76 -1.43 -8.15 -6.62
CA LEU A 76 -0.12 -8.15 -7.25
C LEU A 76 0.69 -9.34 -6.76
N PHE A 77 1.13 -10.16 -7.71
CA PHE A 77 2.04 -11.26 -7.50
C PHE A 77 3.33 -11.01 -8.27
N GLU A 78 4.34 -11.80 -7.95
CA GLU A 78 5.60 -11.83 -8.68
C GLU A 78 5.82 -13.23 -9.23
N GLN A 79 6.10 -13.32 -10.52
CA GLN A 79 6.45 -14.57 -11.18
C GLN A 79 7.69 -14.32 -12.04
N ASP A 80 8.75 -15.09 -11.80
CA ASP A 80 10.04 -14.95 -12.49
C ASP A 80 10.61 -13.51 -12.45
N GLY A 81 10.44 -12.82 -11.31
CA GLY A 81 10.90 -11.44 -11.11
C GLY A 81 10.02 -10.37 -11.78
N LYS A 82 8.89 -10.76 -12.36
CA LYS A 82 7.97 -9.85 -13.07
C LYS A 82 6.68 -9.65 -12.27
N PRO A 83 6.15 -8.41 -12.22
CA PRO A 83 4.85 -8.14 -11.62
C PRO A 83 3.73 -8.74 -12.48
N VAL A 84 2.94 -9.63 -11.89
CA VAL A 84 1.82 -10.32 -12.55
C VAL A 84 0.55 -10.21 -11.73
N VAL A 85 -0.60 -10.21 -12.40
CA VAL A 85 -1.92 -10.37 -11.79
C VAL A 85 -2.60 -11.58 -12.43
N PHE A 86 -3.36 -12.33 -11.63
CA PHE A 86 -4.13 -13.45 -12.15
C PHE A 86 -5.52 -12.98 -12.58
N VAL A 87 -5.79 -13.04 -13.88
CA VAL A 87 -7.06 -12.60 -14.47
C VAL A 87 -7.99 -13.80 -14.64
N ARG A 88 -9.26 -13.64 -14.26
CA ARG A 88 -10.26 -14.70 -14.44
C ARG A 88 -10.58 -14.91 -15.92
N GLN A 89 -10.46 -16.15 -16.37
CA GLN A 89 -10.83 -16.61 -17.71
C GLN A 89 -11.85 -17.74 -17.57
N GLY A 90 -13.13 -17.36 -17.49
CA GLY A 90 -14.21 -18.31 -17.22
C GLY A 90 -14.11 -18.94 -15.83
N ARG A 91 -13.61 -20.19 -15.78
CA ARG A 91 -13.41 -20.97 -14.54
C ARG A 91 -11.97 -21.03 -14.07
N SER A 92 -11.01 -20.64 -14.89
CA SER A 92 -9.58 -20.63 -14.55
C SER A 92 -9.07 -19.21 -14.32
N PHE A 93 -7.83 -19.12 -13.84
CA PHE A 93 -7.09 -17.87 -13.72
C PHE A 93 -5.81 -17.95 -14.54
N GLU A 94 -5.55 -16.93 -15.34
CA GLU A 94 -4.34 -16.84 -16.15
C GLU A 94 -3.43 -15.71 -15.65
N PRO A 95 -2.11 -15.96 -15.50
CA PRO A 95 -1.17 -14.90 -15.14
C PRO A 95 -1.03 -13.91 -16.29
N ARG A 96 -1.14 -12.61 -15.96
CA ARG A 96 -0.92 -11.52 -16.90
C ARG A 96 0.08 -10.53 -16.31
N GLU A 97 1.16 -10.29 -17.05
CA GLU A 97 2.16 -9.28 -16.70
C GLU A 97 1.53 -7.87 -16.69
N VAL A 98 1.81 -7.09 -15.65
CA VAL A 98 1.26 -5.73 -15.48
C VAL A 98 2.35 -4.68 -15.36
N THR A 99 2.09 -3.51 -15.93
CA THR A 99 2.94 -2.34 -15.77
C THR A 99 2.39 -1.45 -14.66
N LEU A 100 3.17 -1.28 -13.59
CA LEU A 100 2.82 -0.41 -12.48
C LEU A 100 3.18 1.04 -12.80
N SER A 101 2.22 1.94 -12.65
CA SER A 101 2.47 3.39 -12.73
C SER A 101 2.74 4.00 -11.35
N ASP A 102 2.05 3.52 -10.31
CA ASP A 102 2.15 4.05 -8.96
C ASP A 102 1.79 2.96 -7.94
N ARG A 103 2.22 3.15 -6.68
CA ARG A 103 1.89 2.24 -5.58
C ARG A 103 1.70 3.04 -4.30
N THR A 104 0.65 2.69 -3.58
CA THR A 104 0.37 3.14 -2.22
C THR A 104 0.41 1.95 -1.27
N GLU A 105 0.24 2.20 0.02
CA GLU A 105 0.19 1.14 1.03
C GLU A 105 -0.95 0.12 0.77
N THR A 106 -2.06 0.58 0.19
CA THR A 106 -3.28 -0.22 0.02
C THR A 106 -3.57 -0.60 -1.43
N HIS A 107 -3.17 0.23 -2.39
CA HIS A 107 -3.52 0.08 -3.80
C HIS A 107 -2.32 0.21 -4.73
N ILE A 108 -2.40 -0.45 -5.87
CA ILE A 108 -1.47 -0.31 -6.99
C ILE A 108 -2.21 0.28 -8.20
N ILE A 109 -1.52 1.06 -9.02
CA ILE A 109 -2.07 1.61 -10.26
C ILE A 109 -1.42 0.91 -11.45
N VAL A 110 -2.24 0.37 -12.35
CA VAL A 110 -1.82 -0.39 -13.52
C VAL A 110 -2.27 0.28 -14.82
N THR A 111 -1.45 0.25 -15.86
CA THR A 111 -1.74 0.93 -17.13
C THR A 111 -2.26 -0.02 -18.21
N ASN A 112 -1.83 -1.28 -18.18
CA ASN A 112 -2.06 -2.28 -19.24
C ASN A 112 -3.16 -3.31 -18.89
N LEU A 113 -4.13 -2.94 -18.03
CA LEU A 113 -5.26 -3.79 -17.68
C LEU A 113 -6.60 -3.10 -18.03
N PRO A 114 -7.54 -3.79 -18.70
CA PRO A 114 -8.88 -3.26 -18.95
C PRO A 114 -9.68 -3.06 -17.66
N VAL A 115 -10.51 -2.02 -17.61
CA VAL A 115 -11.46 -1.81 -16.51
C VAL A 115 -12.53 -2.89 -16.55
N GLY A 116 -12.95 -3.38 -15.37
CA GLY A 116 -13.91 -4.48 -15.24
C GLY A 116 -13.27 -5.88 -15.29
N THR A 117 -11.95 -5.97 -15.41
CA THR A 117 -11.23 -7.24 -15.32
C THR A 117 -11.32 -7.81 -13.90
N GLU A 118 -11.82 -9.03 -13.78
CA GLU A 118 -11.84 -9.75 -12.50
C GLU A 118 -10.45 -10.37 -12.23
N VAL A 119 -9.89 -10.08 -11.06
CA VAL A 119 -8.55 -10.51 -10.66
C VAL A 119 -8.59 -11.31 -9.36
N ALA A 120 -7.67 -12.27 -9.22
CA ALA A 120 -7.53 -13.01 -7.97
C ALA A 120 -6.83 -12.16 -6.89
N LEU A 121 -7.38 -12.16 -5.68
CA LEU A 121 -6.74 -11.55 -4.50
C LEU A 121 -5.81 -12.51 -3.75
N ARG A 122 -5.87 -13.79 -4.08
CA ARG A 122 -4.99 -14.86 -3.57
C ARG A 122 -4.42 -15.61 -4.76
N ASN A 123 -3.22 -16.15 -4.60
CA ASN A 123 -2.58 -16.91 -5.67
C ASN A 123 -3.40 -18.18 -5.97
N PRO A 124 -4.03 -18.29 -7.15
CA PRO A 124 -4.88 -19.44 -7.48
C PRO A 124 -4.05 -20.72 -7.73
N LEU A 125 -2.80 -20.59 -8.18
CA LEU A 125 -1.92 -21.73 -8.44
C LEU A 125 -1.53 -22.48 -7.16
N ALA A 126 -1.51 -21.80 -6.03
CA ALA A 126 -1.26 -22.43 -4.72
C ALA A 126 -2.49 -23.21 -4.20
N GLU A 127 -3.69 -22.85 -4.64
CA GLU A 127 -4.93 -23.54 -4.23
C GLU A 127 -5.26 -24.72 -5.14
N GLU A 128 -4.97 -24.66 -6.44
CA GLU A 128 -5.11 -25.81 -7.35
C GLU A 128 -4.22 -27.01 -6.95
N GLN A 129 -3.04 -26.75 -6.37
CA GLN A 129 -2.18 -27.82 -5.83
C GLN A 129 -2.77 -28.51 -4.59
N LYS A 130 -3.68 -27.87 -3.84
CA LYS A 130 -4.37 -28.51 -2.70
C LYS A 130 -5.56 -29.38 -3.12
N GLY A 131 -6.11 -29.19 -4.32
CA GLY A 131 -7.30 -29.90 -4.81
C GLY A 131 -7.02 -31.23 -5.53
N THR A 132 -5.75 -31.57 -5.81
CA THR A 132 -5.37 -32.73 -6.63
C THR A 132 -4.72 -33.89 -5.86
N GLY A 133 -4.79 -33.87 -4.52
CA GLY A 133 -4.42 -35.01 -3.67
C GLY A 133 -5.36 -36.19 -3.87
N SER A 134 -4.99 -37.07 -4.82
CA SER A 134 -5.70 -38.32 -5.14
C SER A 134 -5.71 -39.27 -3.93
N ALA A 135 -6.85 -39.38 -3.25
CA ALA A 135 -7.16 -40.50 -2.36
C ALA A 135 -7.88 -41.60 -3.17
N GLY A 136 -7.12 -42.37 -3.95
CA GLY A 136 -7.59 -43.65 -4.48
C GLY A 136 -7.33 -44.76 -3.45
N PRO A 137 -8.29 -45.65 -3.15
CA PRO A 137 -8.10 -46.70 -2.17
C PRO A 137 -7.05 -47.71 -2.65
N VAL A 138 -5.98 -47.87 -1.88
CA VAL A 138 -4.96 -48.91 -2.09
C VAL A 138 -5.59 -50.26 -1.79
N GLN A 139 -5.76 -51.09 -2.82
CA GLN A 139 -6.29 -52.44 -2.71
C GLN A 139 -5.21 -53.38 -2.14
N PRO A 140 -5.47 -54.15 -1.06
CA PRO A 140 -4.46 -55.05 -0.52
C PRO A 140 -4.26 -56.25 -1.45
N ARG A 141 -3.01 -56.49 -1.84
CA ARG A 141 -2.57 -57.60 -2.70
C ARG A 141 -2.53 -58.90 -1.89
N ALA A 142 -3.18 -59.94 -2.41
CA ALA A 142 -3.16 -61.30 -1.87
C ALA A 142 -1.88 -62.08 -2.26
N GLY A 143 -1.48 -63.01 -1.39
CA GLY A 143 -0.48 -64.08 -1.62
C GLY A 143 0.90 -63.76 -1.01
N SER A 144 1.53 -64.61 -0.21
CA SER A 144 1.53 -66.10 -0.19
C SER A 144 1.70 -66.67 1.21
#